data_AF-A0A7Y9TCH2-F1
#
_entry.id   AF-A0A7Y9TCH2-F1
#
_cell.length_a   1.000
_cell.length_b   1.000
_cell.length_c   1.000
_cell.angle_alpha   90.00
_cell.angle_beta   90.00
_cell.angle_gamma   90.00
#
_symmetry.space_group_name_H-M   'P 1'
#
loop_
_entity.id
_entity.type
_entity.pdbx_description
1 polymer ?
#
loop_
_entity_poly.entity_id
_entity_poly.type
_entity_poly.pdbx_seq_one_letter_code
_entity_poly.pdbx_strand_id
1 'polypeptide(L)'
;MNDVSTLGQTGSAVQADRTSTGKEHFEVLDGLRGSAAILIVIFHVFNYSFGWDTPLSLMHHAYLAVDFFFGLSGFVVAYAYDDRWTRMSTLQFFRIRLIRLHPLVLVGATLGLLGYLLDPFGKGINQTSAPMLLLAYVTSLLLLPSPPVGGRQNESQALNGPAWSLMQEYLGNIAYALILRRLRALTLGIIFGVSGLLLIWVANVKGSLDGGWGYPEIWMAPLRLTVSFVMGLWLYRIQGRIRRPKIGLLVLSILLVVIFQAPKFPNAGGLSFNGLYDAVCVLFLFPLIIICGAHSDAGAGMMRLCKFSGRLSYPLYITHIPFVYIIANFAHTRHPAKSVLLTYIFLLLPVVIALAWLVLKYFDEPVRAWLTRRYGIKRAAA
;
A
#
# COMPACT_ATOMS: atom_id res chain seq x y z
N MET A 1 38.66 50.73 -16.01
CA MET A 1 39.27 49.59 -15.29
C MET A 1 38.66 49.54 -13.90
N ASN A 2 37.91 48.55 -13.42
CA ASN A 2 37.24 47.40 -14.02
C ASN A 2 35.97 47.17 -13.20
N ASP A 3 34.95 46.68 -13.89
CA ASP A 3 33.82 45.87 -13.44
C ASP A 3 33.92 45.18 -12.06
N VAL A 4 32.90 45.40 -11.21
CA VAL A 4 32.35 44.37 -10.31
C VAL A 4 30.82 44.33 -10.50
N SER A 5 30.42 43.87 -11.68
CA SER A 5 29.06 43.40 -11.95
C SER A 5 29.05 41.87 -11.81
N THR A 6 27.91 41.35 -11.30
CA THR A 6 27.44 39.96 -11.44
C THR A 6 28.27 38.81 -10.84
N LEU A 7 28.32 38.72 -9.51
CA LEU A 7 28.31 37.39 -8.87
C LEU A 7 26.87 36.88 -8.84
N GLY A 8 26.54 36.11 -9.87
CA GLY A 8 25.25 35.45 -10.04
C GLY A 8 24.91 34.57 -8.84
N GLN A 9 23.81 34.90 -8.17
CA GLN A 9 23.03 33.93 -7.41
C GLN A 9 22.39 32.95 -8.39
N THR A 10 23.14 31.95 -8.86
CA THR A 10 22.56 30.71 -9.38
C THR A 10 22.39 29.73 -8.22
N GLY A 11 21.62 30.15 -7.22
CA GLY A 11 20.91 29.17 -6.41
C GLY A 11 20.00 28.41 -7.37
N SER A 12 20.37 27.19 -7.73
CA SER A 12 19.53 26.26 -8.50
C SER A 12 18.24 26.06 -7.71
N ALA A 13 17.27 26.95 -7.89
CA ALA A 13 15.92 26.78 -7.40
C ALA A 13 15.42 25.48 -8.00
N VAL A 14 15.31 24.45 -7.17
CA VAL A 14 14.75 23.16 -7.56
C VAL A 14 13.38 23.46 -8.15
N GLN A 15 13.25 23.32 -9.47
CA GLN A 15 12.00 23.60 -10.16
C GLN A 15 10.97 22.62 -9.62
N ALA A 16 9.91 23.14 -8.99
CA ALA A 16 8.86 22.33 -8.41
C ALA A 16 8.29 21.38 -9.47
N ASP A 17 8.37 20.08 -9.21
CA ASP A 17 7.79 19.08 -10.10
C ASP A 17 6.27 19.22 -10.09
N ARG A 18 5.65 19.15 -11.27
CA ARG A 18 4.22 19.35 -11.41
C ARG A 18 3.55 18.10 -11.97
N THR A 19 2.41 17.76 -11.39
CA THR A 19 1.47 16.78 -11.92
C THR A 19 1.03 17.14 -13.34
N SER A 20 0.43 16.20 -14.08
CA SER A 20 -0.14 16.46 -15.41
C SER A 20 -1.24 17.54 -15.45
N THR A 21 -1.68 18.00 -14.28
CA THR A 21 -2.63 19.10 -14.09
C THR A 21 -2.01 20.39 -13.56
N GLY A 22 -0.68 20.48 -13.46
CA GLY A 22 0.04 21.69 -13.07
C GLY A 22 0.16 21.94 -11.57
N LYS A 23 -0.37 21.05 -10.72
CA LYS A 23 -0.20 21.11 -9.26
C LYS A 23 1.15 20.54 -8.83
N GLU A 24 1.72 21.01 -7.73
CA GLU A 24 2.96 20.48 -7.15
C GLU A 24 2.86 18.97 -6.86
N HIS A 25 3.96 18.25 -7.03
CA HIS A 25 3.98 16.82 -6.79
C HIS A 25 4.55 16.52 -5.41
N PHE A 26 3.86 15.72 -4.58
CA PHE A 26 4.38 15.31 -3.27
C PHE A 26 5.36 14.14 -3.45
N GLU A 27 6.60 14.39 -3.91
CA GLU A 27 7.49 13.29 -4.28
C GLU A 27 7.91 12.48 -3.06
N VAL A 28 8.11 13.11 -1.90
CA VAL A 28 8.44 12.39 -0.66
C VAL A 28 7.35 11.39 -0.26
N LEU A 29 6.07 11.68 -0.50
CA LEU A 29 4.98 10.72 -0.25
C LEU A 29 5.04 9.51 -1.20
N ASP A 30 5.46 9.70 -2.44
CA ASP A 30 5.71 8.60 -3.37
C ASP A 30 6.94 7.76 -2.96
N GLY A 31 7.99 8.42 -2.45
CA GLY A 31 9.14 7.78 -1.84
C GLY A 31 8.77 6.91 -0.63
N LEU A 32 7.93 7.43 0.26
CA LEU A 32 7.46 6.71 1.44
C LEU A 32 6.53 5.56 1.08
N ARG A 33 5.66 5.74 0.07
CA ARG A 33 4.86 4.63 -0.46
C ARG A 33 5.75 3.50 -0.97
N GLY A 34 6.80 3.82 -1.71
CA GLY A 34 7.79 2.84 -2.17
C GLY A 34 8.53 2.15 -1.02
N SER A 35 8.93 2.92 0.00
CA SER A 35 9.58 2.39 1.20
C SER A 35 8.69 1.37 1.92
N ALA A 36 7.44 1.74 2.20
CA ALA A 36 6.48 0.84 2.84
C ALA A 36 6.20 -0.42 2.00
N ALA A 37 6.18 -0.30 0.66
CA ALA A 37 5.99 -1.44 -0.24
C ALA A 37 7.15 -2.44 -0.20
N ILE A 38 8.39 -1.97 -0.08
CA ILE A 38 9.54 -2.86 0.10
C ILE A 38 9.48 -3.55 1.45
N LEU A 39 9.14 -2.82 2.53
CA LEU A 39 9.11 -3.38 3.89
C LEU A 39 8.03 -4.45 4.06
N ILE A 40 6.83 -4.29 3.48
CA ILE A 40 5.82 -5.35 3.51
C ILE A 40 6.22 -6.58 2.67
N VAL A 41 6.96 -6.40 1.57
CA VAL A 41 7.50 -7.54 0.81
C VAL A 41 8.54 -8.30 1.62
N ILE A 42 9.44 -7.60 2.32
CA ILE A 42 10.40 -8.21 3.25
C ILE A 42 9.65 -8.99 4.34
N PHE A 43 8.62 -8.38 4.93
CA PHE A 43 7.76 -9.04 5.91
C PHE A 43 7.15 -10.33 5.37
N HIS A 44 6.49 -10.30 4.20
CA HIS A 44 5.90 -11.51 3.65
C HIS A 44 6.95 -12.58 3.34
N VAL A 45 8.05 -12.22 2.66
CA VAL A 45 9.07 -13.19 2.25
C VAL A 45 9.72 -13.85 3.47
N PHE A 46 10.10 -13.10 4.50
CA PHE A 46 10.75 -13.67 5.69
C PHE A 46 9.77 -14.47 6.54
N ASN A 47 8.60 -13.93 6.86
CA ASN A 47 7.71 -14.54 7.84
C ASN A 47 6.96 -15.76 7.30
N TYR A 48 6.61 -15.79 6.01
CA TYR A 48 6.08 -17.01 5.40
C TYR A 48 7.15 -18.12 5.29
N SER A 49 8.43 -17.75 5.19
CA SER A 49 9.52 -18.73 5.01
C SER A 49 10.09 -19.28 6.32
N PHE A 50 10.24 -18.41 7.34
CA PHE A 50 10.82 -18.77 8.64
C PHE A 50 9.78 -18.96 9.75
N GLY A 51 8.54 -18.55 9.53
CA GLY A 51 7.51 -18.48 10.55
C GLY A 51 7.49 -17.15 11.31
N TRP A 52 6.35 -16.87 11.93
CA TRP A 52 5.98 -15.57 12.51
C TRP A 52 6.56 -15.29 13.91
N ASP A 53 7.11 -16.32 14.57
CA ASP A 53 7.62 -16.26 15.95
C ASP A 53 9.01 -16.89 16.06
N THR A 54 9.92 -16.49 15.16
CA THR A 54 11.31 -16.98 15.15
C THR A 54 12.31 -15.83 15.21
N PRO A 55 13.57 -16.07 15.63
CA PRO A 55 14.61 -15.03 15.62
C PRO A 55 14.94 -14.47 14.23
N LEU A 56 14.47 -15.12 13.16
CA LEU A 56 14.64 -14.69 11.77
C LEU A 56 13.39 -13.99 11.22
N SER A 57 12.32 -13.87 12.02
CA SER A 57 11.19 -13.01 11.72
C SER A 57 11.68 -11.56 11.60
N LEU A 58 11.25 -10.88 10.54
CA LEU A 58 11.59 -9.48 10.30
C LEU A 58 10.32 -8.66 10.17
N MET A 59 10.43 -7.37 10.49
CA MET A 59 9.39 -6.38 10.31
C MET A 59 8.07 -6.78 11.00
N HIS A 60 8.11 -7.13 12.29
CA HIS A 60 6.97 -7.67 13.04
C HIS A 60 5.66 -6.88 12.90
N HIS A 61 5.72 -5.58 12.63
CA HIS A 61 4.56 -4.70 12.49
C HIS A 61 4.33 -4.20 11.04
N ALA A 62 5.00 -4.76 10.03
CA ALA A 62 4.85 -4.30 8.65
C ALA A 62 3.47 -4.60 8.04
N TYR A 63 2.64 -5.47 8.64
CA TYR A 63 1.23 -5.58 8.26
C TYR A 63 0.47 -4.24 8.38
N LEU A 64 0.97 -3.29 9.17
CA LEU A 64 0.47 -1.91 9.27
C LEU A 64 0.80 -1.04 8.05
N ALA A 65 1.66 -1.50 7.14
CA ALA A 65 1.91 -0.80 5.87
C ALA A 65 0.60 -0.60 5.08
N VAL A 66 -0.37 -1.50 5.23
CA VAL A 66 -1.71 -1.37 4.65
C VAL A 66 -2.44 -0.13 5.18
N ASP A 67 -2.41 0.13 6.49
CA ASP A 67 -2.99 1.34 7.09
C ASP A 67 -2.28 2.60 6.60
N PHE A 68 -0.94 2.54 6.49
CA PHE A 68 -0.17 3.63 5.90
C PHE A 68 -0.56 3.89 4.43
N PHE A 69 -0.78 2.84 3.63
CA PHE A 69 -1.28 2.97 2.25
C PHE A 69 -2.69 3.55 2.19
N PHE A 70 -3.59 3.14 3.08
CA PHE A 70 -4.94 3.73 3.17
C PHE A 70 -4.88 5.21 3.53
N GLY A 71 -4.02 5.59 4.48
CA GLY A 71 -3.74 7.00 4.82
C GLY A 71 -3.25 7.81 3.63
N LEU A 72 -2.25 7.29 2.91
CA LEU A 72 -1.76 7.93 1.68
C LEU A 72 -2.83 7.98 0.58
N SER A 73 -3.68 6.95 0.45
CA SER A 73 -4.75 6.92 -0.56
C SER A 73 -5.79 8.00 -0.27
N GLY A 74 -6.23 8.14 0.98
CA GLY A 74 -7.13 9.21 1.42
C GLY A 74 -6.54 10.61 1.18
N PHE A 75 -5.28 10.81 1.54
CA PHE A 75 -4.60 12.10 1.32
C PHE A 75 -4.50 12.45 -0.18
N VAL A 76 -3.99 11.50 -0.98
CA VAL A 76 -3.73 11.72 -2.41
C VAL A 76 -5.02 11.82 -3.23
N VAL A 77 -6.08 11.10 -2.86
CA VAL A 77 -7.35 11.21 -3.59
C VAL A 77 -7.99 12.58 -3.38
N ALA A 78 -7.99 13.11 -2.16
CA ALA A 78 -8.51 14.47 -1.92
C ALA A 78 -7.65 15.50 -2.65
N TYR A 79 -6.32 15.38 -2.58
CA TYR A 79 -5.42 16.27 -3.32
C TYR A 79 -5.66 16.25 -4.83
N ALA A 80 -5.85 15.07 -5.40
CA ALA A 80 -6.00 14.91 -6.83
C ALA A 80 -7.37 15.37 -7.36
N TYR A 81 -8.45 15.25 -6.57
CA TYR A 81 -9.82 15.34 -7.09
C TYR A 81 -10.74 16.36 -6.42
N ASP A 82 -10.44 16.91 -5.24
CA ASP A 82 -11.35 17.84 -4.54
C ASP A 82 -11.75 19.07 -5.39
N ASP A 83 -10.85 19.56 -6.24
CA ASP A 83 -11.06 20.69 -7.15
C ASP A 83 -11.61 20.30 -8.53
N ARG A 84 -11.81 19.01 -8.81
CA ARG A 84 -12.21 18.52 -10.15
C ARG A 84 -13.70 18.24 -10.28
N TRP A 85 -14.45 18.23 -9.18
CA TRP A 85 -15.87 17.84 -9.18
C TRP A 85 -16.79 18.77 -9.97
N THR A 86 -16.38 20.02 -10.24
CA THR A 86 -17.12 20.94 -11.13
C THR A 86 -17.02 20.56 -12.61
N ARG A 87 -15.99 19.79 -12.98
CA ARG A 87 -15.67 19.39 -14.36
C ARG A 87 -15.59 17.87 -14.55
N MET A 88 -16.04 17.11 -13.56
CA MET A 88 -15.95 15.65 -13.53
C MET A 88 -17.17 15.05 -12.84
N SER A 89 -17.83 14.10 -13.50
CA SER A 89 -18.93 13.32 -12.92
C SER A 89 -18.41 12.17 -12.05
N THR A 90 -19.29 11.66 -11.17
CA THR A 90 -19.01 10.48 -10.34
C THR A 90 -18.61 9.25 -11.17
N LEU A 91 -19.30 9.02 -12.30
CA LEU A 91 -19.00 7.90 -13.19
C LEU A 91 -17.61 8.04 -13.84
N GLN A 92 -17.23 9.27 -14.23
CA GLN A 92 -15.89 9.54 -14.75
C GLN A 92 -14.80 9.28 -13.68
N PHE A 93 -15.05 9.67 -12.42
CA PHE A 93 -14.15 9.35 -11.33
C PHE A 93 -13.97 7.83 -11.15
N PHE A 94 -15.06 7.06 -11.08
CA PHE A 94 -14.98 5.60 -10.96
C PHE A 94 -14.23 4.97 -12.12
N ARG A 95 -14.46 5.46 -13.33
CA ARG A 95 -13.73 4.99 -14.52
C ARG A 95 -12.23 5.25 -14.43
N ILE A 96 -11.81 6.45 -14.00
CA ILE A 96 -10.39 6.77 -13.82
C ILE A 96 -9.76 5.86 -12.76
N ARG A 97 -10.46 5.60 -11.65
CA ARG A 97 -9.98 4.70 -10.61
C ARG A 97 -9.88 3.26 -11.08
N LEU A 98 -10.87 2.77 -11.84
CA LEU A 98 -10.86 1.44 -12.45
C LEU A 98 -9.69 1.29 -13.42
N ILE A 99 -9.49 2.26 -14.32
CA ILE A 99 -8.34 2.26 -15.24
C ILE A 99 -7.03 2.22 -14.47
N ARG A 100 -6.92 2.95 -13.35
CA ARG A 100 -5.69 3.02 -12.56
C ARG A 100 -5.35 1.72 -11.83
N LEU A 101 -6.34 1.01 -11.31
CA LEU A 101 -6.12 -0.12 -10.38
C LEU A 101 -6.34 -1.48 -11.07
N HIS A 102 -7.42 -1.64 -11.82
CA HIS A 102 -7.87 -2.95 -12.27
C HIS A 102 -6.93 -3.69 -13.23
N PRO A 103 -6.17 -3.04 -14.15
CA PRO A 103 -5.22 -3.76 -15.00
C PRO A 103 -4.24 -4.64 -14.21
N LEU A 104 -3.73 -4.11 -13.09
CA LEU A 104 -2.78 -4.81 -12.24
C LEU A 104 -3.45 -5.86 -11.33
N VAL A 105 -4.75 -5.72 -11.02
CA VAL A 105 -5.55 -6.76 -10.36
C VAL A 105 -5.61 -8.02 -11.24
N LEU A 106 -5.84 -7.85 -12.55
CA LEU A 106 -5.87 -8.97 -13.49
C LEU A 106 -4.52 -9.71 -13.50
N VAL A 107 -3.41 -8.97 -13.61
CA VAL A 107 -2.06 -9.55 -13.57
C VAL A 107 -1.81 -10.28 -12.25
N GLY A 108 -2.14 -9.66 -11.11
CA GLY A 108 -1.97 -10.28 -9.80
C GLY A 108 -2.76 -11.56 -9.62
N ALA A 109 -4.02 -11.60 -10.08
CA ALA A 109 -4.85 -12.80 -10.03
C ALA A 109 -4.31 -13.91 -10.95
N THR A 110 -3.87 -13.57 -12.17
CA THR A 110 -3.30 -14.54 -13.11
C THR A 110 -1.97 -15.09 -12.61
N LEU A 111 -1.05 -14.25 -12.10
CA LEU A 111 0.19 -14.71 -11.48
C LEU A 111 -0.09 -15.57 -10.24
N GLY A 112 -1.13 -15.24 -9.47
CA GLY A 112 -1.63 -16.04 -8.36
C GLY A 112 -2.06 -17.45 -8.76
N LEU A 113 -2.85 -17.55 -9.83
CA LEU A 113 -3.29 -18.83 -10.40
C LEU A 113 -2.10 -19.63 -10.95
N LEU A 114 -1.22 -19.00 -11.73
CA LEU A 114 -0.04 -19.66 -12.28
C LEU A 114 0.89 -20.14 -11.16
N GLY A 115 1.12 -19.31 -10.15
CA GLY A 115 1.88 -19.68 -8.96
C GLY A 115 1.24 -20.85 -8.22
N TYR A 116 -0.09 -20.92 -8.13
CA TYR A 116 -0.78 -22.05 -7.51
C TYR A 116 -0.60 -23.37 -8.30
N LEU A 117 -0.78 -23.32 -9.62
CA LEU A 117 -0.74 -24.48 -10.51
C LEU A 117 0.68 -25.00 -10.77
N LEU A 118 1.65 -24.09 -10.86
CA LEU A 118 3.03 -24.40 -11.23
C LEU A 118 3.96 -24.56 -10.02
N ASP A 119 3.45 -24.43 -8.78
CA ASP A 119 4.24 -24.61 -7.56
C ASP A 119 4.76 -26.05 -7.46
N PRO A 120 6.08 -26.29 -7.59
CA PRO A 120 6.63 -27.64 -7.50
C PRO A 120 6.62 -28.19 -6.07
N PHE A 121 6.50 -27.32 -5.05
CA PHE A 121 6.49 -27.66 -3.64
C PHE A 121 5.08 -27.68 -3.05
N GLY A 122 4.10 -27.10 -3.75
CA GLY A 122 2.71 -26.99 -3.28
C GLY A 122 1.84 -28.24 -3.51
N LYS A 123 2.29 -29.26 -4.24
CA LYS A 123 1.43 -30.39 -4.70
C LYS A 123 0.65 -31.13 -3.60
N GLY A 124 1.21 -31.23 -2.39
CA GLY A 124 0.53 -31.87 -1.26
C GLY A 124 -0.55 -31.00 -0.59
N ILE A 125 -0.44 -29.68 -0.73
CA ILE A 125 -1.24 -28.69 0.03
C ILE A 125 -2.25 -27.98 -0.90
N ASN A 126 -1.86 -27.75 -2.15
CA ASN A 126 -2.65 -27.12 -3.20
C ASN A 126 -3.66 -28.10 -3.82
N GLN A 127 -4.51 -28.69 -2.98
CA GLN A 127 -5.58 -29.58 -3.40
C GLN A 127 -6.89 -28.80 -3.47
N THR A 128 -7.32 -28.47 -4.69
CA THR A 128 -8.60 -27.79 -4.94
C THR A 128 -9.18 -28.31 -6.23
N SER A 129 -10.49 -28.59 -6.23
CA SER A 129 -11.17 -29.07 -7.43
C SER A 129 -11.14 -27.98 -8.52
N ALA A 130 -11.03 -28.39 -9.79
CA ALA A 130 -10.97 -27.45 -10.90
C ALA A 130 -12.14 -26.43 -10.93
N PRO A 131 -13.40 -26.81 -10.64
CA PRO A 131 -14.50 -25.84 -10.56
C PRO A 131 -14.33 -24.81 -9.45
N MET A 132 -13.85 -25.23 -8.27
CA MET A 132 -13.62 -24.32 -7.13
C MET A 132 -12.46 -23.36 -7.43
N LEU A 133 -11.39 -23.86 -8.07
CA LEU A 133 -10.26 -23.03 -8.49
C LEU A 133 -10.67 -22.03 -9.58
N LEU A 134 -11.50 -22.44 -10.54
CA LEU A 134 -12.06 -21.53 -11.54
C LEU A 134 -12.91 -20.44 -10.88
N LEU A 135 -13.76 -20.80 -9.91
CA LEU A 135 -14.55 -19.83 -9.15
C LEU A 135 -13.64 -18.86 -8.39
N ALA A 136 -12.59 -19.35 -7.73
CA ALA A 136 -11.58 -18.52 -7.06
C ALA A 136 -10.86 -17.57 -8.03
N TYR A 137 -10.58 -18.01 -9.25
CA TYR A 137 -10.00 -17.16 -10.27
C TYR A 137 -10.96 -16.07 -10.73
N VAL A 138 -12.21 -16.41 -11.03
CA VAL A 138 -13.22 -15.43 -11.44
C VAL A 138 -13.48 -14.38 -10.35
N THR A 139 -13.63 -14.79 -9.08
CA THR A 139 -13.80 -13.83 -7.98
C THR A 139 -12.56 -12.97 -7.78
N SER A 140 -11.35 -13.53 -7.94
CA SER A 140 -10.11 -12.76 -7.88
C SER A 140 -10.00 -11.70 -8.98
N LEU A 141 -10.42 -12.02 -10.21
CA LEU A 141 -10.48 -11.05 -11.32
C LEU A 141 -11.46 -9.92 -11.02
N LEU A 142 -12.58 -10.22 -10.34
CA LEU A 142 -13.57 -9.24 -9.90
C LEU A 142 -13.20 -8.54 -8.57
N LEU A 143 -12.07 -8.92 -7.96
CA LEU A 143 -11.62 -8.47 -6.64
C LEU A 143 -12.66 -8.71 -5.52
N LEU A 144 -13.43 -9.79 -5.65
CA LEU A 144 -14.39 -10.27 -4.65
C LEU A 144 -13.74 -11.32 -3.75
N PRO A 145 -14.30 -11.59 -2.55
CA PRO A 145 -13.85 -12.70 -1.73
C PRO A 145 -13.90 -14.04 -2.48
N SER A 146 -12.83 -14.82 -2.39
CA SER A 146 -12.68 -16.09 -3.09
C SER A 146 -13.15 -17.27 -2.25
N PRO A 147 -13.80 -18.30 -2.83
CA PRO A 147 -14.04 -19.55 -2.11
C PRO A 147 -12.73 -20.10 -1.52
N PRO A 148 -12.81 -20.96 -0.49
CA PRO A 148 -11.63 -21.60 0.09
C PRO A 148 -10.81 -22.35 -0.96
N VAL A 149 -9.50 -22.13 -0.96
CA VAL A 149 -8.52 -22.81 -1.82
C VAL A 149 -7.49 -23.54 -0.94
N GLY A 150 -7.13 -24.77 -1.31
CA GLY A 150 -6.14 -25.63 -0.67
C GLY A 150 -4.85 -24.87 -0.36
N GLY A 151 -4.36 -24.96 0.88
CA GLY A 151 -3.20 -24.20 1.36
C GLY A 151 -3.44 -22.74 1.70
N ARG A 152 -4.64 -22.21 1.41
CA ARG A 152 -5.00 -20.79 1.58
C ARG A 152 -6.46 -20.61 2.04
N GLN A 153 -6.97 -21.57 2.81
CA GLN A 153 -8.41 -21.72 3.09
C GLN A 153 -9.03 -20.55 3.84
N ASN A 154 -8.24 -19.86 4.66
CA ASN A 154 -8.70 -18.73 5.46
C ASN A 154 -8.54 -17.39 4.74
N GLU A 155 -7.85 -17.33 3.61
CA GLU A 155 -7.61 -16.08 2.89
C GLU A 155 -8.85 -15.63 2.13
N SER A 156 -9.24 -14.37 2.30
CA SER A 156 -10.39 -13.83 1.57
C SER A 156 -10.07 -13.58 0.09
N GLN A 157 -8.80 -13.43 -0.30
CA GLN A 157 -8.34 -13.41 -1.69
C GLN A 157 -7.27 -14.47 -1.92
N ALA A 158 -7.65 -15.74 -1.94
CA ALA A 158 -6.72 -16.86 -1.89
C ALA A 158 -5.73 -16.95 -3.07
N LEU A 159 -6.02 -16.39 -4.25
CA LEU A 159 -5.02 -16.34 -5.33
C LEU A 159 -4.04 -15.18 -5.16
N ASN A 160 -4.36 -14.19 -4.33
CA ASN A 160 -3.49 -13.07 -4.03
C ASN A 160 -3.83 -12.50 -2.65
N GLY A 161 -3.26 -13.08 -1.59
CA GLY A 161 -3.59 -12.73 -0.21
C GLY A 161 -3.67 -11.21 0.04
N PRO A 162 -2.65 -10.40 -0.35
CA PRO A 162 -2.65 -8.95 -0.16
C PRO A 162 -3.76 -8.17 -0.90
N ALA A 163 -4.50 -8.77 -1.84
CA ALA A 163 -5.51 -8.08 -2.65
C ALA A 163 -6.76 -7.67 -1.88
N TRP A 164 -7.01 -8.21 -0.67
CA TRP A 164 -8.09 -7.78 0.22
C TRP A 164 -8.07 -6.26 0.47
N SER A 165 -6.88 -5.67 0.61
CA SER A 165 -6.73 -4.25 0.88
C SER A 165 -7.10 -3.40 -0.34
N LEU A 166 -6.92 -3.92 -1.56
CA LEU A 166 -7.36 -3.23 -2.78
C LEU A 166 -8.87 -3.19 -2.90
N MET A 167 -9.56 -4.27 -2.49
CA MET A 167 -11.02 -4.27 -2.39
C MET A 167 -11.47 -3.14 -1.46
N GLN A 168 -10.83 -3.01 -0.30
CA GLN A 168 -11.08 -1.91 0.64
C GLN A 168 -10.75 -0.54 0.01
N GLU A 169 -9.68 -0.42 -0.77
CA GLU A 169 -9.37 0.84 -1.47
C GLU A 169 -10.48 1.23 -2.46
N TYR A 170 -11.09 0.28 -3.18
CA TYR A 170 -12.26 0.58 -4.02
C TYR A 170 -13.43 1.08 -3.20
N LEU A 171 -13.74 0.43 -2.07
CA LEU A 171 -14.79 0.88 -1.15
C LEU A 171 -14.51 2.30 -0.62
N GLY A 172 -13.25 2.60 -0.28
CA GLY A 172 -12.83 3.94 0.13
C GLY A 172 -13.00 4.99 -0.97
N ASN A 173 -12.67 4.64 -2.23
CA ASN A 173 -12.91 5.53 -3.37
C ASN A 173 -14.41 5.76 -3.65
N ILE A 174 -15.25 4.73 -3.48
CA ILE A 174 -16.71 4.84 -3.58
C ILE A 174 -17.24 5.76 -2.48
N ALA A 175 -16.87 5.50 -1.23
CA ALA A 175 -17.25 6.32 -0.08
C ALA A 175 -16.80 7.79 -0.26
N TYR A 176 -15.59 8.02 -0.78
CA TYR A 176 -15.09 9.35 -1.11
C TYR A 176 -15.96 10.08 -2.13
N ALA A 177 -16.22 9.45 -3.28
CA ALA A 177 -16.96 10.07 -4.37
C ALA A 177 -18.41 10.41 -3.99
N LEU A 178 -19.05 9.55 -3.20
CA LEU A 178 -20.46 9.69 -2.83
C LEU A 178 -20.64 10.61 -1.62
N ILE A 179 -19.84 10.42 -0.56
CA ILE A 179 -20.08 11.00 0.77
C ILE A 179 -18.88 11.82 1.25
N LEU A 180 -17.71 11.20 1.44
CA LEU A 180 -16.62 11.77 2.25
C LEU A 180 -16.02 13.05 1.65
N ARG A 181 -16.06 13.23 0.32
CA ARG A 181 -15.58 14.47 -0.32
C ARG A 181 -16.33 15.72 0.16
N ARG A 182 -17.60 15.58 0.54
CA ARG A 182 -18.48 16.69 0.94
C ARG A 182 -18.27 17.10 2.41
N LEU A 183 -17.58 16.26 3.18
CA LEU A 183 -17.40 16.48 4.60
C LEU A 183 -16.33 17.54 4.87
N ARG A 184 -16.58 18.35 5.90
CA ARG A 184 -15.64 19.36 6.39
C ARG A 184 -14.54 18.70 7.21
N ALA A 185 -13.43 19.41 7.40
CA ALA A 185 -12.30 18.93 8.20
C ALA A 185 -12.72 18.53 9.63
N LEU A 186 -13.61 19.30 10.26
CA LEU A 186 -14.11 18.99 11.60
C LEU A 186 -14.85 17.64 11.64
N THR A 187 -15.77 17.40 10.70
CA THR A 187 -16.53 16.14 10.63
C THR A 187 -15.61 14.95 10.40
N LEU A 188 -14.61 15.08 9.53
CA LEU A 188 -13.62 14.02 9.29
C LEU A 188 -12.75 13.76 10.52
N GLY A 189 -12.39 14.82 11.26
CA GLY A 189 -11.68 14.70 12.54
C GLY A 189 -12.51 13.97 13.59
N ILE A 190 -13.83 14.22 13.66
CA ILE A 190 -14.74 13.49 14.56
C ILE A 190 -14.82 12.02 14.16
N ILE A 191 -15.01 11.71 12.87
CA ILE A 191 -15.05 10.33 12.37
C ILE A 191 -13.74 9.61 12.68
N PHE A 192 -12.59 10.25 12.44
CA PHE A 192 -11.28 9.73 12.79
C PHE A 192 -11.14 9.46 14.29
N GLY A 193 -11.57 10.39 15.15
CA GLY A 193 -11.53 10.21 16.60
C GLY A 193 -12.40 9.04 17.08
N VAL A 194 -13.66 8.98 16.64
CA VAL A 194 -14.62 7.92 17.04
C VAL A 194 -14.17 6.55 16.52
N SER A 195 -13.81 6.45 15.24
CA SER A 195 -13.30 5.19 14.67
C SER A 195 -11.95 4.80 15.27
N GLY A 196 -11.12 5.77 15.67
CA GLY A 196 -9.85 5.54 16.36
C GLY A 196 -10.03 4.97 17.76
N LEU A 197 -11.04 5.40 18.52
CA LEU A 197 -11.39 4.78 19.80
C LEU A 197 -11.79 3.31 19.62
N LEU A 198 -12.60 3.02 18.60
CA LEU A 198 -12.96 1.65 18.25
C LEU A 198 -11.73 0.83 17.82
N LEU A 199 -10.80 1.43 17.06
CA LEU A 199 -9.55 0.77 16.67
C LEU A 199 -8.68 0.43 17.88
N ILE A 200 -8.54 1.34 18.85
CA ILE A 200 -7.80 1.09 20.10
C ILE A 200 -8.43 -0.10 20.84
N TRP A 201 -9.75 -0.13 20.96
CA TRP A 201 -10.45 -1.23 21.62
C TRP A 201 -10.21 -2.56 20.89
N VAL A 202 -10.36 -2.59 19.57
CA VAL A 202 -10.10 -3.80 18.76
C VAL A 202 -8.65 -4.24 18.90
N ALA A 203 -7.70 -3.32 18.80
CA ALA A 203 -6.28 -3.63 18.93
C ALA A 203 -5.96 -4.22 20.30
N ASN A 204 -6.57 -3.71 21.37
CA ASN A 204 -6.42 -4.27 22.71
C ASN A 204 -6.99 -5.69 22.84
N VAL A 205 -8.20 -5.91 22.33
CA VAL A 205 -8.91 -7.20 22.43
C VAL A 205 -8.26 -8.28 21.56
N LYS A 206 -7.79 -7.93 20.37
CA LYS A 206 -7.16 -8.86 19.42
C LYS A 206 -5.66 -9.02 19.62
N GLY A 207 -5.05 -8.07 20.32
CA GLY A 207 -3.62 -8.02 20.58
C GLY A 207 -2.76 -7.58 19.40
N SER A 208 -3.35 -7.35 18.23
CA SER A 208 -2.70 -6.76 17.07
C SER A 208 -3.75 -6.20 16.11
N LEU A 209 -3.29 -5.43 15.12
CA LEU A 209 -4.09 -5.05 13.95
C LEU A 209 -3.81 -5.93 12.71
N ASP A 210 -3.18 -7.10 12.88
CA ASP A 210 -2.90 -8.06 11.80
C ASP A 210 -4.15 -8.89 11.39
N GLY A 211 -5.27 -8.19 11.22
CA GLY A 211 -6.55 -8.77 10.83
C GLY A 211 -7.16 -8.06 9.61
N GLY A 212 -8.19 -8.66 9.02
CA GLY A 212 -8.91 -8.15 7.85
C GLY A 212 -8.60 -8.87 6.53
N TRP A 213 -7.48 -9.59 6.45
CA TRP A 213 -7.08 -10.33 5.25
C TRP A 213 -7.78 -11.69 5.10
N GLY A 214 -8.18 -12.30 6.22
CA GLY A 214 -8.80 -13.62 6.26
C GLY A 214 -10.25 -13.61 6.73
N TYR A 215 -11.00 -14.63 6.37
CA TYR A 215 -12.41 -14.81 6.74
C TYR A 215 -12.73 -14.63 8.24
N PRO A 216 -11.93 -15.17 9.19
CA PRO A 216 -12.25 -15.06 10.61
C PRO A 216 -12.28 -13.61 11.13
N GLU A 217 -11.49 -12.72 10.52
CA GLU A 217 -11.30 -11.35 10.98
C GLU A 217 -11.56 -10.31 9.88
N ILE A 218 -12.30 -10.70 8.83
CA ILE A 218 -12.57 -9.85 7.67
C ILE A 218 -13.30 -8.56 8.05
N TRP A 219 -14.06 -8.58 9.14
CA TRP A 219 -14.75 -7.42 9.70
C TRP A 219 -13.80 -6.32 10.19
N MET A 220 -12.52 -6.63 10.46
CA MET A 220 -11.50 -5.62 10.81
C MET A 220 -11.09 -4.78 9.59
N ALA A 221 -11.22 -5.30 8.37
CA ALA A 221 -10.84 -4.62 7.14
C ALA A 221 -11.55 -3.26 6.94
N PRO A 222 -12.89 -3.15 7.03
CA PRO A 222 -13.57 -1.86 6.91
C PRO A 222 -13.23 -0.88 8.05
N LEU A 223 -12.93 -1.36 9.25
CA LEU A 223 -12.50 -0.50 10.37
C LEU A 223 -11.12 0.12 10.07
N ARG A 224 -10.14 -0.72 9.72
CA ARG A 224 -8.78 -0.30 9.33
C ARG A 224 -8.81 0.68 8.16
N LEU A 225 -9.61 0.37 7.13
CA LEU A 225 -9.85 1.28 6.02
C LEU A 225 -10.42 2.62 6.50
N THR A 226 -11.48 2.59 7.29
CA THR A 226 -12.19 3.81 7.71
C THR A 226 -11.27 4.75 8.46
N VAL A 227 -10.60 4.26 9.50
CA VAL A 227 -9.70 5.09 10.33
C VAL A 227 -8.61 5.70 9.48
N SER A 228 -7.88 4.87 8.73
CA SER A 228 -6.70 5.28 7.99
C SER A 228 -7.04 6.16 6.79
N PHE A 229 -8.05 5.80 6.00
CA PHE A 229 -8.45 6.58 4.83
C PHE A 229 -9.06 7.94 5.22
N VAL A 230 -9.91 7.98 6.26
CA VAL A 230 -10.47 9.23 6.78
C VAL A 230 -9.38 10.11 7.38
N MET A 231 -8.41 9.54 8.10
CA MET A 231 -7.21 10.26 8.56
C MET A 231 -6.51 10.95 7.39
N GLY A 232 -6.24 10.24 6.29
CA GLY A 232 -5.63 10.84 5.09
C GLY A 232 -6.42 12.03 4.53
N LEU A 233 -7.74 11.87 4.39
CA LEU A 233 -8.66 12.94 3.94
C LEU A 233 -8.66 14.14 4.89
N TRP A 234 -8.59 13.89 6.18
CA TRP A 234 -8.56 14.91 7.22
C TRP A 234 -7.24 15.70 7.18
N LEU A 235 -6.10 14.99 7.15
CA LEU A 235 -4.76 15.58 7.03
C LEU A 235 -4.67 16.51 5.82
N TYR A 236 -5.17 16.09 4.65
CA TYR A 236 -5.17 16.92 3.45
C TYR A 236 -5.94 18.24 3.63
N ARG A 237 -7.04 18.25 4.39
CA ARG A 237 -7.82 19.48 4.61
C ARG A 237 -7.20 20.42 5.64
N ILE A 238 -6.37 19.90 6.55
CA ILE A 238 -5.74 20.69 7.61
C ILE A 238 -4.27 21.03 7.32
N GLN A 239 -3.61 20.37 6.37
CA GLN A 239 -2.17 20.54 6.14
C GLN A 239 -1.77 21.99 5.86
N GLY A 240 -2.63 22.80 5.23
CA GLY A 240 -2.34 24.22 4.97
C GLY A 240 -2.38 25.09 6.22
N ARG A 241 -2.98 24.60 7.31
CA ARG A 241 -3.09 25.28 8.61
C ARG A 241 -2.00 24.86 9.59
N ILE A 242 -1.22 23.84 9.26
CA ILE A 242 -0.20 23.25 10.12
C ILE A 242 1.14 23.37 9.42
N ARG A 243 2.14 23.94 10.09
CA ARG A 243 3.52 23.89 9.62
C ARG A 243 4.25 22.79 10.38
N ARG A 244 4.81 21.82 9.67
CA ARG A 244 5.64 20.74 10.22
C ARG A 244 7.05 20.81 9.64
N PRO A 245 8.06 20.26 10.35
CA PRO A 245 9.42 20.26 9.85
C PRO A 245 9.55 19.45 8.55
N LYS A 246 10.41 19.94 7.64
CA LYS A 246 10.77 19.25 6.41
C LYS A 246 11.81 18.17 6.71
N ILE A 247 11.35 17.02 7.19
CA ILE A 247 12.23 15.91 7.62
C ILE A 247 12.92 15.22 6.44
N GLY A 248 12.27 15.19 5.26
CA GLY A 248 12.81 14.56 4.05
C GLY A 248 12.61 13.04 4.00
N LEU A 249 12.85 12.45 2.82
CA LEU A 249 12.59 11.03 2.56
C LEU A 249 13.39 10.10 3.48
N LEU A 250 14.71 10.27 3.55
CA LEU A 250 15.60 9.30 4.20
C LEU A 250 15.23 9.07 5.67
N VAL A 251 15.06 10.14 6.44
CA VAL A 251 14.74 10.05 7.87
C VAL A 251 13.34 9.48 8.08
N LEU A 252 12.36 9.86 7.25
CA LEU A 252 11.01 9.29 7.33
C LEU A 252 10.98 7.80 6.93
N SER A 253 11.80 7.37 5.95
CA SER A 253 11.97 5.97 5.59
C SER A 253 12.64 5.16 6.69
N ILE A 254 13.67 5.71 7.35
CA ILE A 254 14.29 5.09 8.54
C ILE A 254 13.26 4.95 9.67
N LEU A 255 12.44 5.97 9.90
CA LEU A 255 11.38 5.90 10.90
C LEU A 255 10.37 4.79 10.60
N LEU A 256 9.99 4.59 9.32
CA LEU A 256 9.15 3.45 8.93
C LEU A 256 9.81 2.10 9.22
N VAL A 257 11.13 1.97 8.94
CA VAL A 257 11.88 0.75 9.26
C VAL A 257 11.86 0.49 10.77
N VAL A 258 12.15 1.50 11.59
CA VAL A 258 12.16 1.39 13.06
C VAL A 258 10.78 1.00 13.58
N ILE A 259 9.72 1.61 13.05
CA ILE A 259 8.34 1.29 13.44
C ILE A 259 7.99 -0.15 13.09
N PHE A 260 8.26 -0.59 11.86
CA PHE A 260 7.89 -1.93 11.43
C PHE A 260 8.76 -3.02 12.08
N GLN A 261 10.01 -2.73 12.41
CA GLN A 261 10.94 -3.70 13.03
C GLN A 261 10.84 -3.76 14.56
N ALA A 262 10.00 -2.93 15.19
CA ALA A 262 9.80 -2.96 16.64
C ALA A 262 9.52 -4.39 17.15
N PRO A 263 9.98 -4.74 18.36
CA PRO A 263 9.74 -6.07 18.92
C PRO A 263 8.26 -6.24 19.25
N LYS A 264 7.76 -7.48 19.20
CA LYS A 264 6.43 -7.79 19.73
C LYS A 264 6.41 -7.52 21.24
N PHE A 265 5.41 -6.78 21.69
CA PHE A 265 5.26 -6.43 23.10
C PHE A 265 4.34 -7.43 23.82
N PRO A 266 4.69 -7.87 25.04
CA PRO A 266 3.83 -8.80 25.79
C PRO A 266 2.52 -8.15 26.22
N ASN A 267 1.50 -8.94 26.54
CA ASN A 267 0.28 -8.45 27.16
C ASN A 267 0.48 -8.39 28.69
N ALA A 268 -0.01 -7.33 29.35
CA ALA A 268 -0.03 -7.27 30.82
C ALA A 268 -1.24 -6.48 31.34
N GLY A 269 -1.79 -6.91 32.48
CA GLY A 269 -2.88 -6.17 33.16
C GLY A 269 -4.16 -6.00 32.33
N GLY A 270 -4.48 -6.97 31.45
CA GLY A 270 -5.64 -6.87 30.53
C GLY A 270 -5.42 -5.93 29.34
N LEU A 271 -4.23 -5.34 29.22
CA LEU A 271 -3.84 -4.53 28.08
C LEU A 271 -2.94 -5.33 27.14
N SER A 272 -3.18 -5.21 25.84
CA SER A 272 -2.22 -5.63 24.83
C SER A 272 -1.32 -4.47 24.44
N PHE A 273 -0.07 -4.49 24.92
CA PHE A 273 0.91 -3.48 24.52
C PHE A 273 1.25 -3.56 23.03
N ASN A 274 1.19 -4.76 22.43
CA ASN A 274 1.37 -4.94 20.99
C ASN A 274 0.23 -4.28 20.20
N GLY A 275 -1.01 -4.54 20.58
CA GLY A 275 -2.16 -3.89 19.96
C GLY A 275 -2.17 -2.37 20.18
N LEU A 276 -1.83 -1.91 21.38
CA LEU A 276 -1.72 -0.49 21.67
C LEU A 276 -0.62 0.18 20.83
N TYR A 277 0.52 -0.48 20.65
CA TYR A 277 1.58 -0.01 19.76
C TYR A 277 1.07 0.15 18.32
N ASP A 278 0.36 -0.85 17.80
CA ASP A 278 -0.26 -0.79 16.47
C ASP A 278 -1.22 0.39 16.33
N ALA A 279 -2.10 0.58 17.33
CA ALA A 279 -3.03 1.70 17.36
C ALA A 279 -2.29 3.05 17.43
N VAL A 280 -1.21 3.15 18.21
CA VAL A 280 -0.38 4.36 18.28
C VAL A 280 0.28 4.67 16.93
N CYS A 281 0.75 3.63 16.22
CA CYS A 281 1.31 3.79 14.89
C CYS A 281 0.28 4.38 13.92
N VAL A 282 -0.93 3.81 13.87
CA VAL A 282 -1.99 4.26 12.96
C VAL A 282 -2.53 5.64 13.32
N LEU A 283 -2.75 5.92 14.61
CA LEU A 283 -3.42 7.14 15.06
C LEU A 283 -2.50 8.35 15.21
N PHE A 284 -1.20 8.13 15.43
CA PHE A 284 -0.26 9.22 15.72
C PHE A 284 0.98 9.21 14.81
N LEU A 285 1.68 8.09 14.67
CA LEU A 285 2.95 8.06 13.94
C LEU A 285 2.76 8.19 12.42
N PHE A 286 1.83 7.45 11.82
CA PHE A 286 1.52 7.57 10.39
C PHE A 286 1.00 8.94 9.99
N PRO A 287 0.04 9.57 10.70
CA PRO A 287 -0.37 10.93 10.37
C PRO A 287 0.79 11.93 10.46
N LEU A 288 1.70 11.76 11.43
CA LEU A 288 2.91 12.58 11.55
C LEU A 288 3.87 12.36 10.36
N ILE A 289 4.11 11.11 9.97
CA ILE A 289 4.97 10.78 8.82
C ILE A 289 4.39 11.35 7.53
N ILE A 290 3.07 11.20 7.31
CA ILE A 290 2.39 11.69 6.11
C ILE A 290 2.45 13.22 6.06
N ILE A 291 2.17 13.93 7.15
CA ILE A 291 2.19 15.40 7.13
C ILE A 291 3.61 15.94 6.96
N CYS A 292 4.60 15.38 7.66
CA CYS A 292 6.00 15.76 7.49
C CYS A 292 6.50 15.45 6.07
N GLY A 293 6.07 14.33 5.50
CA GLY A 293 6.36 13.96 4.11
C GLY A 293 5.70 14.91 3.11
N ALA A 294 4.46 15.34 3.35
CA ALA A 294 3.76 16.30 2.49
C ALA A 294 4.41 17.69 2.51
N HIS A 295 5.01 18.10 3.62
CA HIS A 295 5.74 19.38 3.72
C HIS A 295 7.21 19.28 3.28
N SER A 296 7.73 18.08 3.02
CA SER A 296 9.11 17.87 2.62
C SER A 296 9.29 17.86 1.10
N ASP A 297 10.31 18.55 0.62
CA ASP A 297 10.70 18.53 -0.79
C ASP A 297 11.72 17.41 -1.04
N ALA A 298 11.63 16.72 -2.17
CA ALA A 298 12.69 15.83 -2.59
C ALA A 298 13.85 16.65 -3.17
N GLY A 299 15.05 16.53 -2.60
CA GLY A 299 16.26 17.09 -3.21
C GLY A 299 16.44 16.58 -4.64
N ALA A 300 17.10 17.37 -5.51
CA ALA A 300 17.21 17.08 -6.94
C ALA A 300 17.74 15.67 -7.27
N GLY A 301 18.67 15.14 -6.46
CA GLY A 301 19.18 13.77 -6.61
C GLY A 301 18.19 12.67 -6.20
N MET A 302 17.28 12.94 -5.26
CA MET A 302 16.33 11.96 -4.71
C MET A 302 15.00 11.94 -5.45
N MET A 303 14.68 13.00 -6.20
CA MET A 303 13.40 13.14 -6.91
C MET A 303 13.10 11.97 -7.86
N ARG A 304 14.10 11.50 -8.62
CA ARG A 304 13.92 10.34 -9.50
C ARG A 304 13.63 9.07 -8.72
N LEU A 305 14.31 8.88 -7.59
CA LEU A 305 14.11 7.73 -6.71
C LEU A 305 12.69 7.73 -6.14
N CYS A 306 12.24 8.85 -5.58
CA CYS A 306 10.87 9.04 -5.08
C CYS A 306 9.80 8.63 -6.10
N LYS A 307 9.91 9.17 -7.32
CA LYS A 307 8.97 8.90 -8.40
C LYS A 307 9.02 7.43 -8.84
N PHE A 308 10.23 6.89 -8.98
CA PHE A 308 10.43 5.51 -9.37
C PHE A 308 9.82 4.56 -8.34
N SER A 309 10.15 4.75 -7.06
CA SER A 309 9.66 3.91 -5.97
C SER A 309 8.14 4.03 -5.80
N GLY A 310 7.56 5.22 -5.95
CA GLY A 310 6.12 5.42 -5.88
C GLY A 310 5.33 4.84 -7.06
N ARG A 311 5.93 4.80 -8.27
CA ARG A 311 5.34 4.11 -9.43
C ARG A 311 5.44 2.60 -9.30
N LEU A 312 6.56 2.11 -8.77
CA LEU A 312 6.83 0.68 -8.61
C LEU A 312 6.05 0.06 -7.44
N SER A 313 5.69 0.86 -6.43
CA SER A 313 5.09 0.35 -5.18
C SER A 313 3.85 -0.51 -5.41
N TYR A 314 2.97 -0.10 -6.35
CA TYR A 314 1.72 -0.82 -6.61
C TYR A 314 1.92 -2.12 -7.40
N PRO A 315 2.63 -2.12 -8.56
CA PRO A 315 3.07 -3.34 -9.21
C PRO A 315 3.79 -4.31 -8.27
N LEU A 316 4.74 -3.83 -7.46
CA LEU A 316 5.47 -4.66 -6.50
C LEU A 316 4.54 -5.29 -5.47
N TYR A 317 3.63 -4.50 -4.89
CA TYR A 317 2.67 -4.98 -3.90
C TYR A 317 1.76 -6.09 -4.45
N ILE A 318 1.31 -6.01 -5.70
CA ILE A 318 0.33 -6.97 -6.21
C ILE A 318 0.95 -8.21 -6.87
N THR A 319 2.21 -8.15 -7.32
CA THR A 319 2.83 -9.27 -8.07
C THR A 319 3.73 -10.17 -7.23
N HIS A 320 4.10 -9.80 -6.01
CA HIS A 320 5.14 -10.54 -5.25
C HIS A 320 4.64 -11.83 -4.58
N ILE A 321 3.36 -11.89 -4.17
CA ILE A 321 2.88 -12.97 -3.28
C ILE A 321 2.98 -14.40 -3.87
N PRO A 322 2.80 -14.65 -5.19
CA PRO A 322 2.94 -16.00 -5.71
C PRO A 322 4.33 -16.59 -5.47
N PHE A 323 5.37 -15.75 -5.55
CA PHE A 323 6.75 -16.16 -5.29
C PHE A 323 7.03 -16.39 -3.81
N VAL A 324 6.38 -15.60 -2.93
CA VAL A 324 6.43 -15.83 -1.47
C VAL A 324 5.88 -17.22 -1.16
N TYR A 325 4.73 -17.60 -1.71
CA TYR A 325 4.15 -18.92 -1.47
C TYR A 325 5.06 -20.05 -1.96
N ILE A 326 5.71 -19.91 -3.12
CA ILE A 326 6.63 -20.94 -3.64
C ILE A 326 7.82 -21.13 -2.69
N ILE A 327 8.44 -20.05 -2.21
CA ILE A 327 9.55 -20.15 -1.25
C ILE A 327 9.08 -20.69 0.11
N ALA A 328 7.91 -20.28 0.57
CA ALA A 328 7.32 -20.78 1.82
C ALA A 328 7.06 -22.30 1.73
N ASN A 329 6.45 -22.76 0.64
CA ASN A 329 6.22 -24.17 0.40
C ASN A 329 7.53 -24.96 0.26
N PHE A 330 8.56 -24.38 -0.38
CA PHE A 330 9.90 -24.97 -0.37
C PHE A 330 10.45 -25.13 1.04
N ALA A 331 10.37 -24.07 1.87
CA ALA A 331 10.84 -24.10 3.25
C ALA A 331 10.10 -25.16 4.09
N HIS A 332 8.77 -25.23 3.95
CA HIS A 332 7.92 -26.15 4.72
C HIS A 332 7.98 -27.61 4.26
N THR A 333 8.28 -27.88 2.99
CA THR A 333 8.28 -29.26 2.46
C THR A 333 9.67 -29.88 2.36
N ARG A 334 10.72 -29.07 2.17
CA ARG A 334 12.09 -29.55 1.99
C ARG A 334 13.00 -29.30 3.18
N HIS A 335 12.60 -28.45 4.12
CA HIS A 335 13.36 -28.10 5.32
C HIS A 335 14.85 -27.81 5.01
N PRO A 336 15.15 -26.91 4.05
CA PRO A 336 16.53 -26.61 3.68
C PRO A 336 17.29 -25.96 4.84
N ALA A 337 18.63 -26.00 4.78
CA ALA A 337 19.45 -25.23 5.70
C ALA A 337 19.11 -23.73 5.63
N LYS A 338 19.18 -23.04 6.77
CA LYS A 338 18.83 -21.60 6.88
C LYS A 338 19.61 -20.72 5.89
N SER A 339 20.89 -21.02 5.66
CA SER A 339 21.75 -20.30 4.70
C SER A 339 21.24 -20.42 3.26
N VAL A 340 20.74 -21.61 2.88
CA VAL A 340 20.15 -21.85 1.57
C VAL A 340 18.87 -21.04 1.42
N LEU A 341 17.98 -21.07 2.41
CA LEU A 341 16.73 -20.31 2.39
C LEU A 341 16.98 -18.79 2.32
N LEU A 342 17.93 -18.27 3.10
CA LEU A 342 18.35 -16.86 3.02
C LEU A 342 18.87 -16.51 1.62
N THR A 343 19.67 -17.37 1.00
CA THR A 343 20.16 -17.16 -0.37
C THR A 343 19.00 -17.02 -1.36
N TYR A 344 18.01 -17.90 -1.32
CA TYR A 344 16.82 -17.80 -2.18
C TYR A 344 16.02 -16.51 -1.92
N ILE A 345 15.87 -16.10 -0.66
CA ILE A 345 15.18 -14.86 -0.30
C ILE A 345 15.91 -13.63 -0.86
N PHE A 346 17.23 -13.55 -0.69
CA PHE A 346 18.03 -12.44 -1.22
C PHE A 346 18.05 -12.40 -2.75
N LEU A 347 18.01 -13.56 -3.42
CA LEU A 347 17.85 -13.63 -4.87
C LEU A 347 16.44 -13.28 -5.34
N LEU A 348 15.41 -13.59 -4.53
CA LEU A 348 14.02 -13.32 -4.90
C LEU A 348 13.71 -11.82 -4.93
N LEU A 349 14.20 -11.04 -3.97
CA LEU A 349 13.92 -9.60 -3.89
C LEU A 349 14.21 -8.83 -5.20
N PRO A 350 15.39 -8.91 -5.83
CA PRO A 350 15.62 -8.25 -7.10
C PRO A 350 14.76 -8.83 -8.23
N VAL A 351 14.41 -10.13 -8.18
CA VAL A 351 13.53 -10.75 -9.18
C VAL A 351 12.12 -10.19 -9.12
N VAL A 352 11.51 -10.07 -7.93
CA VAL A 352 10.15 -9.51 -7.81
C VAL A 352 10.12 -8.01 -8.12
N ILE A 353 11.20 -7.28 -7.81
CA ILE A 353 11.37 -5.87 -8.19
C ILE A 353 11.48 -5.74 -9.72
N ALA A 354 12.28 -6.57 -10.37
CA ALA A 354 12.44 -6.58 -11.82
C ALA A 354 11.13 -6.95 -12.52
N LEU A 355 10.42 -7.97 -12.04
CA LEU A 355 9.11 -8.35 -12.55
C LEU A 355 8.10 -7.22 -12.40
N ALA A 356 8.01 -6.60 -11.22
CA ALA A 356 7.13 -5.45 -10.98
C ALA A 356 7.43 -4.30 -11.95
N TRP A 357 8.71 -4.05 -12.25
CA TRP A 357 9.12 -3.05 -13.21
C TRP A 357 8.74 -3.41 -14.65
N LEU A 358 8.92 -4.67 -15.05
CA LEU A 358 8.51 -5.16 -16.37
C LEU A 358 7.00 -5.03 -16.56
N VAL A 359 6.21 -5.48 -15.58
CA VAL A 359 4.75 -5.36 -15.59
C VAL A 359 4.32 -3.89 -15.64
N LEU A 360 4.96 -3.02 -14.86
CA LEU A 360 4.70 -1.58 -14.90
C LEU A 360 4.94 -0.99 -16.29
N LYS A 361 6.12 -1.26 -16.87
CA LYS A 361 6.59 -0.59 -18.07
C LYS A 361 5.94 -1.10 -19.35
N TYR A 362 5.76 -2.42 -19.44
CA TYR A 362 5.31 -3.08 -20.67
C TYR A 362 3.83 -3.45 -20.66
N PHE A 363 3.17 -3.44 -19.50
CA PHE A 363 1.73 -3.76 -19.40
C PHE A 363 0.92 -2.61 -18.80
N ASP A 364 1.15 -2.23 -17.54
CA ASP A 364 0.31 -1.26 -16.83
C ASP A 364 0.26 0.09 -17.53
N GLU A 365 1.42 0.70 -17.78
CA GLU A 365 1.50 2.03 -18.41
C GLU A 365 0.88 2.07 -19.82
N PRO A 366 1.21 1.14 -20.75
CA PRO A 366 0.57 1.09 -22.06
C PRO A 366 -0.94 0.89 -22.00
N VAL A 367 -1.41 -0.06 -21.20
CA VAL A 367 -2.85 -0.38 -21.07
C VAL A 367 -3.60 0.82 -20.48
N ARG A 368 -3.07 1.43 -19.42
CA ARG A 368 -3.65 2.63 -18.81
C ARG A 368 -3.67 3.80 -19.76
N ALA A 369 -2.60 4.02 -20.53
CA ALA A 369 -2.55 5.08 -21.52
C ALA A 369 -3.60 4.87 -22.63
N TRP A 370 -3.71 3.64 -23.13
CA TRP A 370 -4.73 3.28 -24.12
C TRP A 370 -6.16 3.47 -23.60
N LEU A 371 -6.46 2.93 -22.40
CA LEU A 371 -7.76 3.11 -21.75
C LEU A 371 -8.04 4.59 -21.52
N THR A 372 -7.08 5.36 -21.01
CA THR A 372 -7.26 6.80 -20.77
C THR A 372 -7.53 7.57 -22.07
N ARG A 373 -6.88 7.23 -23.19
CA ARG A 373 -7.17 7.85 -24.49
C ARG A 373 -8.57 7.53 -24.98
N ARG A 374 -9.02 6.27 -24.86
CA ARG A 374 -10.31 5.82 -25.36
C ARG A 374 -11.49 6.27 -24.50
N TYR A 375 -11.25 6.38 -23.20
CA TYR A 375 -12.30 6.38 -22.18
C TYR A 375 -12.14 7.44 -21.09
N GLY A 376 -10.99 8.13 -21.03
CA GLY A 376 -10.74 9.20 -20.07
C GLY A 376 -11.56 10.45 -20.33
N ILE A 377 -11.45 11.42 -19.41
CA ILE A 377 -12.08 12.73 -19.56
C ILE A 377 -11.34 13.47 -20.69
N LYS A 378 -12.00 13.66 -21.83
CA LYS A 378 -11.49 14.53 -22.89
C LYS A 378 -11.31 15.92 -22.30
N ARG A 379 -10.12 16.51 -22.42
CA ARG A 379 -9.96 17.95 -22.18
C ARG A 379 -10.88 18.64 -23.19
N ALA A 380 -11.79 19.49 -22.71
CA ALA A 380 -12.44 20.45 -23.60
C ALA A 380 -11.30 21.20 -24.30
N ALA A 381 -11.32 21.21 -25.64
CA ALA A 381 -10.44 22.10 -26.38
C ALA A 381 -10.77 23.52 -25.88
N ALA A 382 -9.77 24.19 -25.32
CA ALA A 382 -9.87 25.60 -24.98
C ALA A 382 -9.78 26.43 -26.25
#